data_AF-A0A2P7TPB1-F1
#
_entry.id   AF-A0A2P7TPB1-F1
#
_cell.length_a   1.000
_cell.length_b   1.000
_cell.length_c   1.000
_cell.angle_alpha   90.00
_cell.angle_beta   90.00
_cell.angle_gamma   90.00
#
_symmetry.space_group_name_H-M   'P 1'
#
loop_
_entity.id
_entity.type
_entity.pdbx_description
1 polymer ?
#
loop_
_entity_poly.entity_id
_entity_poly.type
_entity_poly.pdbx_seq_one_letter_code
_entity_poly.pdbx_strand_id
1 'polypeptide(L)'
;SHAITLIEKAIEKNQLQLVKQWIDKYQLQGKYPIETLIEKAIEKNQLQLALQWIDKYQLQGKYPIETLIEKAIEKNQLQLAEQRIETYQLQEKYPIETLIEIAIEQNQQKLVKQWIDKYQLQGKYPIETLIEKAIEKNQLQLAAQWIVENQLYGKYVIPCQITNIIKSHIIVNIKNSPFPCSIHIGQLANDYIPNIFEFEYDGVKLHVGQTLRALIIGVDEKGRVQLSLIGVP
;
A
#
# COMPACT_ATOMS: atom_id res chain seq x y z
N SER A 1 -16.31 -29.43 30.72
CA SER A 1 -16.30 -28.25 31.62
C SER A 1 -16.68 -27.02 30.81
N HIS A 2 -17.35 -26.03 31.41
CA HIS A 2 -17.77 -24.81 30.70
C HIS A 2 -16.60 -24.05 30.06
N ALA A 3 -15.42 -24.05 30.70
CA ALA A 3 -14.22 -23.41 30.17
C ALA A 3 -13.72 -24.01 28.85
N ILE A 4 -13.82 -25.34 28.69
CA ILE A 4 -13.46 -26.04 27.44
C ILE A 4 -14.34 -25.56 26.29
N THR A 5 -15.66 -25.49 26.51
CA THR A 5 -16.62 -25.02 25.51
C THR A 5 -16.37 -23.55 25.12
N LEU A 6 -15.99 -22.70 26.08
CA LEU A 6 -15.62 -21.32 25.80
C LEU A 6 -14.33 -21.22 24.96
N ILE A 7 -13.33 -22.04 25.27
CA ILE A 7 -12.08 -22.12 24.50
C ILE A 7 -12.35 -22.55 23.06
N GLU A 8 -13.13 -23.60 22.85
CA GLU A 8 -13.48 -24.09 21.51
C GLU A 8 -14.20 -23.01 20.68
N LYS A 9 -15.18 -22.32 21.29
CA LYS A 9 -15.85 -21.17 20.64
C LYS A 9 -14.89 -20.02 20.32
N ALA A 10 -13.92 -19.73 21.19
CA ALA A 10 -12.94 -18.68 20.94
C ALA A 10 -11.95 -19.06 19.83
N ILE A 11 -11.59 -20.34 19.70
CA ILE A 11 -10.81 -20.87 18.57
C ILE A 11 -11.57 -20.66 17.25
N GLU A 12 -12.86 -21.01 17.21
CA GLU A 12 -13.71 -20.80 16.02
C GLU A 12 -13.78 -19.33 15.63
N LYS A 13 -13.85 -18.43 16.62
CA LYS A 13 -13.85 -16.97 16.43
C LYS A 13 -12.47 -16.36 16.16
N ASN A 14 -11.44 -17.19 15.96
CA ASN A 14 -10.07 -16.75 15.67
C ASN A 14 -9.43 -15.90 16.79
N GLN A 15 -9.84 -16.11 18.05
CA GLN A 15 -9.33 -15.37 19.22
C GLN A 15 -8.20 -16.14 19.90
N LEU A 16 -7.22 -16.59 19.13
CA LEU A 16 -6.20 -17.54 19.61
C LEU A 16 -5.32 -17.00 20.75
N GLN A 17 -5.07 -15.68 20.79
CA GLN A 17 -4.36 -15.05 21.92
C GLN A 17 -5.16 -15.17 23.24
N LEU A 18 -6.48 -14.96 23.19
CA LEU A 18 -7.37 -15.12 24.34
C LEU A 18 -7.48 -16.58 24.76
N VAL A 19 -7.56 -17.49 23.78
CA VAL A 19 -7.53 -18.93 24.00
C VAL A 19 -6.28 -19.33 24.80
N LYS A 20 -5.10 -18.82 24.42
CA LYS A 20 -3.86 -19.13 25.14
C LYS A 20 -3.90 -18.64 26.58
N GLN A 21 -4.40 -17.42 26.82
CA GLN A 21 -4.55 -16.88 28.18
C GLN A 21 -5.48 -17.75 29.04
N TRP A 22 -6.58 -18.25 28.48
CA TRP A 22 -7.49 -19.14 29.21
C TRP A 22 -6.89 -20.52 29.45
N ILE A 23 -6.17 -21.07 28.49
CA ILE A 23 -5.46 -22.35 28.68
C ILE A 23 -4.45 -22.23 29.83
N ASP A 24 -3.71 -21.12 29.90
CA ASP A 24 -2.77 -20.86 30.99
C ASP A 24 -3.49 -20.68 32.33
N LYS A 25 -4.55 -19.87 32.35
CA LYS A 25 -5.35 -19.60 33.54
C LYS A 25 -5.99 -20.85 34.13
N TYR A 26 -6.50 -21.75 33.28
CA TYR A 26 -7.19 -22.97 33.70
C TYR A 26 -6.30 -24.21 33.70
N GLN A 27 -4.98 -24.05 33.47
CA GLN A 27 -3.99 -25.13 33.46
C GLN A 27 -4.35 -26.29 32.50
N LEU A 28 -4.78 -25.94 31.29
CA LEU A 28 -5.27 -26.90 30.28
C LEU A 28 -4.20 -27.28 29.23
N GLN A 29 -2.91 -27.08 29.53
CA GLN A 29 -1.82 -27.30 28.57
C GLN A 29 -1.77 -28.74 28.06
N GLY A 30 -2.15 -29.73 28.88
CA GLY A 30 -2.20 -31.13 28.46
C GLY A 30 -3.31 -31.42 27.43
N LYS A 31 -4.41 -30.66 27.44
CA LYS A 31 -5.50 -30.81 26.47
C LYS A 31 -5.30 -29.98 25.21
N TYR A 32 -4.65 -28.83 25.35
CA TYR A 32 -4.36 -27.92 24.24
C TYR A 32 -2.85 -27.64 24.20
N PRO A 33 -2.06 -28.57 23.61
CA PRO A 33 -0.64 -28.35 23.40
C PRO A 33 -0.39 -27.10 22.57
N ILE A 34 0.73 -26.42 22.83
CA ILE A 34 1.07 -25.17 22.16
C ILE A 34 1.25 -25.38 20.64
N GLU A 35 1.76 -26.53 20.24
CA GLU A 35 1.95 -26.94 18.85
C GLU A 35 0.63 -26.93 18.08
N THR A 36 -0.44 -27.46 18.68
CA THR A 36 -1.78 -27.45 18.07
C THR A 36 -2.32 -26.03 17.93
N LEU A 37 -2.00 -25.12 18.87
CA LEU A 37 -2.38 -23.72 18.75
C LEU A 37 -1.57 -22.99 17.66
N ILE A 38 -0.28 -23.31 17.53
CA ILE A 38 0.60 -22.78 16.48
C ILE A 38 0.07 -23.20 15.11
N GLU A 39 -0.24 -24.48 14.92
CA GLU A 39 -0.79 -25.01 13.67
C GLU A 39 -2.11 -24.30 13.30
N LYS A 40 -3.01 -24.13 14.28
CA LYS A 40 -4.24 -23.35 14.09
C LYS A 40 -3.97 -21.87 13.74
N ALA A 41 -2.98 -21.24 14.38
CA ALA A 41 -2.62 -19.86 14.06
C ALA A 41 -2.11 -19.73 12.62
N ILE A 42 -1.30 -20.69 12.15
CA ILE A 42 -0.83 -20.75 10.77
C ILE A 42 -2.00 -20.94 9.79
N GLU A 43 -2.91 -21.90 10.07
CA GLU A 43 -4.10 -22.15 9.25
C GLU A 43 -5.01 -20.92 9.13
N LYS A 44 -5.14 -20.17 10.22
CA LYS A 44 -5.97 -18.95 10.29
C LYS A 44 -5.24 -17.67 9.85
N ASN A 45 -4.08 -17.81 9.19
CA ASN A 45 -3.25 -16.70 8.70
C ASN A 45 -2.76 -15.74 9.79
N GLN A 46 -2.74 -16.17 11.06
CA GLN A 46 -2.17 -15.44 12.20
C GLN A 46 -0.67 -15.75 12.35
N LEU A 47 0.09 -15.62 11.25
CA LEU A 47 1.50 -16.02 11.20
C LEU A 47 2.38 -15.27 12.21
N GLN A 48 2.12 -13.98 12.44
CA GLN A 48 2.84 -13.21 13.46
C GLN A 48 2.67 -13.83 14.85
N LEU A 49 1.46 -14.27 15.19
CA LEU A 49 1.16 -14.92 16.47
C LEU A 49 1.82 -16.30 16.57
N ALA A 50 1.74 -17.09 15.50
CA ALA A 50 2.40 -18.39 15.40
C ALA A 50 3.91 -18.26 15.64
N LEU A 51 4.56 -17.31 14.94
CA LEU A 51 5.99 -17.05 15.08
C LEU A 51 6.37 -16.59 16.48
N GLN A 52 5.59 -15.69 17.11
CA GLN A 52 5.81 -15.28 18.50
C GLN A 52 5.79 -16.46 19.47
N TRP A 53 4.90 -17.43 19.26
CA TRP A 53 4.86 -18.64 20.07
C TRP A 53 6.03 -19.57 19.75
N ILE A 54 6.37 -19.78 18.48
CA ILE A 54 7.53 -20.58 18.10
C ILE A 54 8.81 -20.06 18.75
N ASP A 55 9.01 -18.73 18.75
CA ASP A 55 10.15 -18.09 19.42
C ASP A 55 10.12 -18.32 20.93
N LYS A 56 8.98 -18.03 21.55
CA LYS A 56 8.80 -18.11 23.01
C LYS A 56 9.02 -19.52 23.56
N TYR A 57 8.59 -20.53 22.82
CA TYR A 57 8.69 -21.94 23.23
C TYR A 57 9.86 -22.68 22.59
N GLN A 58 10.75 -21.98 21.86
CA GLN A 58 11.95 -22.54 21.23
C GLN A 58 11.65 -23.74 20.31
N LEU A 59 10.60 -23.61 19.48
CA LEU A 59 10.10 -24.71 18.63
C LEU A 59 10.65 -24.66 17.19
N GLN A 60 11.78 -23.98 16.96
CA GLN A 60 12.35 -23.79 15.62
C GLN A 60 12.75 -25.13 14.96
N GLY A 61 13.11 -26.15 15.76
CA GLY A 61 13.41 -27.48 15.23
C GLY A 61 12.20 -28.20 14.61
N LYS A 62 10.97 -27.86 15.06
CA LYS A 62 9.72 -28.42 14.52
C LYS A 62 9.11 -27.54 13.43
N TYR A 63 9.31 -26.23 13.52
CA TYR A 63 8.79 -25.25 12.58
C TYR A 63 9.96 -24.47 11.96
N PRO A 64 10.53 -24.96 10.85
CA PRO A 64 11.64 -24.30 10.17
C PRO A 64 11.28 -22.87 9.77
N ILE A 65 12.18 -21.93 10.08
CA ILE A 65 11.92 -20.50 9.89
C ILE A 65 11.77 -20.17 8.40
N GLU A 66 12.52 -20.83 7.53
CA GLU A 66 12.49 -20.65 6.09
C GLU A 66 11.10 -20.95 5.51
N THR A 67 10.48 -22.05 5.94
CA THR A 67 9.12 -22.41 5.53
C THR A 67 8.09 -21.37 6.00
N LEU A 68 8.31 -20.75 7.16
CA LEU A 68 7.43 -19.71 7.67
C LEU A 68 7.62 -18.37 6.94
N ILE A 69 8.85 -18.04 6.54
CA ILE A 69 9.15 -16.88 5.68
C ILE A 69 8.47 -17.05 4.34
N GLU A 70 8.63 -18.20 3.68
CA GLU A 70 7.98 -18.51 2.40
C GLU A 70 6.46 -18.38 2.51
N LYS A 71 5.86 -18.93 3.58
CA LYS A 71 4.43 -18.77 3.84
C LYS A 71 4.02 -17.32 4.10
N ALA A 72 4.85 -16.51 4.78
CA ALA A 72 4.56 -15.09 4.97
C ALA A 72 4.55 -14.34 3.63
N ILE A 73 5.48 -14.67 2.71
CA ILE A 73 5.53 -14.10 1.35
C ILE A 73 4.28 -14.49 0.56
N GLU A 74 3.92 -15.78 0.55
CA GLU A 74 2.70 -16.29 -0.11
C GLU A 74 1.42 -15.62 0.39
N LYS A 75 1.38 -15.26 1.68
CA LYS A 75 0.25 -14.60 2.33
C LYS A 75 0.30 -13.08 2.29
N ASN A 76 1.18 -12.50 1.46
CA ASN A 76 1.32 -11.05 1.28
C ASN A 76 1.72 -10.32 2.58
N GLN A 77 2.33 -11.03 3.55
CA GLN A 77 2.83 -10.51 4.83
C GLN A 77 4.31 -10.15 4.72
N LEU A 78 4.66 -9.35 3.70
CA LEU A 78 6.04 -9.07 3.31
C LEU A 78 6.88 -8.40 4.41
N GLN A 79 6.29 -7.50 5.21
CA GLN A 79 6.96 -6.91 6.37
C GLN A 79 7.35 -7.95 7.42
N LEU A 80 6.49 -8.95 7.66
CA LEU A 80 6.78 -10.03 8.59
C LEU A 80 7.89 -10.93 8.04
N ALA A 81 7.87 -11.22 6.74
CA ALA A 81 8.93 -11.98 6.07
C ALA A 81 10.29 -11.29 6.21
N GLU A 82 10.37 -10.00 5.89
CA GLU A 82 11.60 -9.20 6.02
C GLU A 82 12.13 -9.18 7.45
N GLN A 83 11.26 -8.92 8.43
CA GLN A 83 11.66 -8.90 9.84
C GLN A 83 12.29 -10.24 10.27
N ARG A 84 11.74 -11.35 9.78
CA ARG A 84 12.26 -12.69 10.09
C ARG A 84 13.58 -12.98 9.37
N ILE A 85 13.70 -12.57 8.10
CA ILE A 85 14.96 -12.66 7.38
C ILE A 85 16.07 -11.91 8.12
N GLU A 86 15.80 -10.71 8.63
CA GLU A 86 16.77 -9.94 9.42
C GLU A 86 17.10 -10.62 10.75
N THR A 87 16.07 -11.04 11.48
CA THR A 87 16.22 -11.68 12.81
C THR A 87 17.10 -12.93 12.74
N TYR A 88 16.97 -13.71 11.67
CA TYR A 88 17.67 -14.98 11.47
C TYR A 88 18.86 -14.88 10.52
N GLN A 89 19.23 -13.66 10.08
CA GLN A 89 20.38 -13.41 9.21
C GLN A 89 20.34 -14.23 7.90
N LEU A 90 19.16 -14.31 7.27
CA LEU A 90 18.92 -15.12 6.06
C LEU A 90 19.01 -14.30 4.77
N GLN A 91 19.70 -13.15 4.77
CA GLN A 91 19.75 -12.22 3.64
C GLN A 91 20.40 -12.84 2.39
N GLU A 92 21.34 -13.78 2.55
CA GLU A 92 21.93 -14.50 1.41
C GLU A 92 20.91 -15.37 0.68
N LYS A 93 20.01 -16.02 1.42
CA LYS A 93 18.97 -16.89 0.86
C LYS A 93 17.76 -16.10 0.36
N TYR A 94 17.41 -15.04 1.06
CA TYR A 94 16.30 -14.15 0.72
C TYR A 94 16.81 -12.70 0.58
N PRO A 95 17.43 -12.36 -0.55
CA PRO A 95 17.87 -10.99 -0.81
C PRO A 95 16.69 -10.01 -0.74
N ILE A 96 16.92 -8.82 -0.18
CA ILE A 96 15.87 -7.82 -0.05
C ILE A 96 15.31 -7.39 -1.41
N GLU A 97 16.12 -7.40 -2.46
CA GLU A 97 15.67 -7.00 -3.79
C GLU A 97 14.62 -7.95 -4.35
N THR A 98 14.71 -9.25 -4.04
CA THR A 98 13.67 -10.21 -4.39
C THR A 98 12.35 -9.84 -3.71
N LEU A 99 12.39 -9.45 -2.44
CA LEU A 99 11.19 -8.99 -1.73
C LEU A 99 10.65 -7.68 -2.32
N ILE A 100 11.52 -6.76 -2.72
CA ILE A 100 11.13 -5.51 -3.38
C ILE A 100 10.38 -5.80 -4.68
N GLU A 101 10.88 -6.69 -5.54
CA GLU A 101 10.16 -7.04 -6.78
C GLU A 101 8.78 -7.64 -6.49
N ILE A 102 8.70 -8.55 -5.51
CA ILE A 102 7.41 -9.13 -5.08
C ILE A 102 6.47 -8.04 -4.56
N ALA A 103 6.98 -7.09 -3.76
CA ALA A 103 6.21 -5.97 -3.24
C ALA A 103 5.71 -5.05 -4.37
N ILE A 104 6.51 -4.84 -5.42
CA ILE A 104 6.10 -4.09 -6.62
C ILE A 104 4.94 -4.79 -7.32
N GLU A 105 5.05 -6.10 -7.56
CA GLU A 105 4.01 -6.90 -8.22
C GLU A 105 2.71 -6.95 -7.41
N GLN A 106 2.83 -7.04 -6.08
CA GLN A 106 1.72 -7.04 -5.13
C GLN A 106 1.17 -5.64 -4.82
N ASN A 107 1.61 -4.61 -5.55
CA ASN A 107 1.15 -3.23 -5.42
C ASN A 107 1.41 -2.61 -4.02
N GLN A 108 2.42 -3.09 -3.30
CA GLN A 108 2.85 -2.61 -1.99
C GLN A 108 3.89 -1.49 -2.10
N GLN A 109 3.66 -0.51 -2.98
CA GLN A 109 4.65 0.52 -3.32
C GLN A 109 5.14 1.37 -2.12
N LYS A 110 4.29 1.58 -1.11
CA LYS A 110 4.73 2.23 0.14
C LYS A 110 5.82 1.42 0.85
N LEU A 111 5.70 0.09 0.88
CA LEU A 111 6.69 -0.80 1.46
C LEU A 111 7.97 -0.82 0.62
N VAL A 112 7.83 -0.87 -0.71
CA VAL A 112 8.95 -0.77 -1.66
C VAL A 112 9.81 0.45 -1.36
N LYS A 113 9.21 1.64 -1.25
CA LYS A 113 9.94 2.86 -0.92
C LYS A 113 10.62 2.78 0.45
N GLN A 114 9.90 2.29 1.47
CA GLN A 114 10.47 2.12 2.81
C GLN A 114 11.73 1.25 2.78
N TRP A 115 11.72 0.16 2.01
CA TRP A 115 12.87 -0.72 1.87
C TRP A 115 14.00 -0.08 1.05
N ILE A 116 13.69 0.57 -0.06
CA ILE A 116 14.72 1.27 -0.85
C ILE A 116 15.44 2.32 0.01
N ASP A 117 14.70 3.06 0.82
CA ASP A 117 15.26 4.06 1.73
C ASP A 117 16.05 3.39 2.87
N LYS A 118 15.51 2.32 3.50
CA LYS A 118 16.17 1.57 4.58
C LYS A 118 17.49 0.92 4.14
N TYR A 119 17.52 0.34 2.94
CA TYR A 119 18.66 -0.43 2.42
C TYR A 119 19.53 0.36 1.43
N GLN A 120 19.26 1.66 1.25
CA GLN A 120 20.05 2.56 0.40
C GLN A 120 20.16 2.08 -1.06
N LEU A 121 19.04 1.64 -1.64
CA LEU A 121 18.99 1.04 -2.98
C LEU A 121 18.57 2.02 -4.08
N GLN A 122 18.69 3.33 -3.86
CA GLN A 122 18.22 4.36 -4.79
C GLN A 122 18.90 4.26 -6.18
N GLY A 123 20.15 3.80 -6.23
CA GLY A 123 20.86 3.59 -7.50
C GLY A 123 20.33 2.42 -8.34
N LYS A 124 19.75 1.40 -7.69
CA LYS A 124 19.17 0.22 -8.36
C LYS A 124 17.69 0.42 -8.68
N TYR A 125 17.00 1.18 -7.84
CA TYR A 125 15.59 1.50 -7.96
C TYR A 125 15.40 3.02 -8.02
N PRO A 126 15.60 3.65 -9.20
CA PRO A 126 15.36 5.07 -9.37
C PRO A 126 13.92 5.43 -9.04
N ILE A 127 13.71 6.55 -8.35
CA ILE A 127 12.39 7.00 -7.92
C ILE A 127 11.46 7.21 -9.12
N GLU A 128 12.01 7.62 -10.26
CA GLU A 128 11.27 7.77 -11.51
C GLU A 128 10.55 6.48 -11.94
N THR A 129 11.28 5.36 -11.93
CA THR A 129 10.75 4.06 -12.32
C THR A 129 9.65 3.61 -11.36
N LEU A 130 9.79 3.93 -10.06
CA LEU A 130 8.75 3.65 -9.07
C LEU A 130 7.50 4.50 -9.32
N ILE A 131 7.67 5.79 -9.65
CA ILE A 131 6.56 6.68 -10.01
C ILE A 131 5.83 6.16 -11.25
N GLU A 132 6.56 5.76 -12.29
CA GLU A 132 5.98 5.19 -13.52
C GLU A 132 5.16 3.93 -13.22
N LYS A 133 5.74 2.97 -12.47
CA LYS A 133 5.01 1.77 -12.04
C LYS A 133 3.79 2.11 -11.19
N ALA A 134 3.88 3.09 -10.28
CA ALA A 134 2.75 3.53 -9.47
C ALA A 134 1.63 4.13 -10.35
N ILE A 135 1.96 4.90 -11.39
CA ILE A 135 0.99 5.43 -12.36
C ILE A 135 0.34 4.29 -13.16
N GLU A 136 1.13 3.35 -13.66
CA GLU A 136 0.62 2.17 -14.41
C GLU A 136 -0.34 1.32 -13.57
N LYS A 137 -0.06 1.18 -12.27
CA LYS A 137 -0.92 0.49 -11.30
C LYS A 137 -2.00 1.39 -10.70
N ASN A 138 -2.17 2.61 -11.23
CA ASN A 138 -3.19 3.57 -10.84
C ASN A 138 -3.14 3.96 -9.35
N GLN A 139 -1.95 3.98 -8.77
CA GLN A 139 -1.65 4.50 -7.44
C GLN A 139 -1.27 5.99 -7.50
N LEU A 140 -2.15 6.79 -8.09
CA LEU A 140 -1.85 8.18 -8.45
C LEU A 140 -1.54 9.08 -7.25
N GLN A 141 -2.20 8.85 -6.11
CA GLN A 141 -1.90 9.60 -4.88
C GLN A 141 -0.46 9.38 -4.41
N LEU A 142 0.01 8.13 -4.48
CA LEU A 142 1.38 7.78 -4.09
C LEU A 142 2.39 8.34 -5.10
N ALA A 143 2.12 8.19 -6.40
CA ALA A 143 2.94 8.78 -7.45
C ALA A 143 3.07 10.30 -7.28
N ALA A 144 1.95 10.99 -7.05
CA ALA A 144 1.92 12.43 -6.82
C ALA A 144 2.69 12.85 -5.55
N GLN A 145 2.56 12.09 -4.46
CA GLN A 145 3.35 12.31 -3.26
C GLN A 145 4.85 12.20 -3.54
N TRP A 146 5.29 11.17 -4.25
CA TRP A 146 6.70 10.98 -4.58
C TRP A 146 7.24 12.04 -5.54
N ILE A 147 6.43 12.49 -6.50
CA ILE A 147 6.79 13.60 -7.40
C ILE A 147 7.09 14.87 -6.58
N VAL A 148 6.24 15.18 -5.59
CA VAL A 148 6.42 16.33 -4.70
C VAL A 148 7.67 16.16 -3.84
N GLU A 149 7.82 15.02 -3.17
CA GLU A 149 8.94 14.73 -2.27
C GLU A 149 10.30 14.83 -2.99
N ASN A 150 10.35 14.51 -4.28
CA ASN A 150 11.58 14.47 -5.07
C ASN A 150 11.69 15.64 -6.07
N GLN A 151 10.82 16.64 -5.97
CA GLN A 151 10.82 17.85 -6.82
C GLN A 151 10.77 17.55 -8.34
N LEU A 152 10.08 16.48 -8.74
CA LEU A 152 9.96 16.01 -10.13
C LEU A 152 8.76 16.62 -10.88
N TYR A 153 8.41 17.87 -10.54
CA TYR A 153 7.27 18.56 -11.11
C TYR A 153 7.39 18.66 -12.64
N GLY A 154 6.27 18.52 -13.34
CA GLY A 154 6.24 18.74 -14.80
C GLY A 154 6.72 17.56 -15.65
N LYS A 155 7.10 16.43 -15.05
CA LYS A 155 7.63 15.26 -15.78
C LYS A 155 6.55 14.28 -16.24
N TYR A 156 5.49 14.12 -15.45
CA TYR A 156 4.50 13.06 -15.65
C TYR A 156 3.18 13.61 -16.20
N VAL A 157 2.93 13.33 -17.48
CA VAL A 157 1.72 13.74 -18.19
C VAL A 157 0.73 12.59 -18.24
N ILE A 158 -0.51 12.84 -17.86
CA ILE A 158 -1.58 11.84 -17.87
C ILE A 158 -2.82 12.34 -18.62
N PRO A 159 -3.54 11.46 -19.33
CA PRO A 159 -4.85 11.77 -19.87
C PRO A 159 -5.89 11.80 -18.75
N CYS A 160 -6.76 12.79 -18.78
CA CYS A 160 -7.87 12.91 -17.83
C CYS A 160 -9.13 13.43 -18.55
N GLN A 161 -10.30 13.08 -18.04
CA GLN A 161 -11.58 13.49 -18.61
C GLN A 161 -12.28 14.46 -17.67
N ILE A 162 -12.76 15.59 -18.18
CA ILE A 162 -13.54 16.55 -17.39
C ILE A 162 -14.85 15.89 -16.97
N THR A 163 -15.11 15.86 -15.67
CA THR A 163 -16.38 15.38 -15.11
C THR A 163 -17.24 16.51 -14.57
N ASN A 164 -16.61 17.60 -14.11
CA ASN A 164 -17.32 18.78 -13.64
C ASN A 164 -16.44 20.02 -13.75
N ILE A 165 -17.07 21.18 -13.94
CA ILE A 165 -16.38 22.48 -13.97
C ILE A 165 -17.06 23.38 -12.93
N ILE A 166 -16.29 23.82 -11.94
CA ILE A 166 -16.74 24.76 -10.91
C ILE A 166 -15.84 26.00 -10.93
N LYS A 167 -16.30 27.11 -10.34
CA LYS A 167 -15.65 28.43 -10.44
C LYS A 167 -14.13 28.42 -10.19
N SER A 168 -13.63 27.59 -9.28
CA SER A 168 -12.21 27.55 -8.91
C SER A 168 -11.46 26.31 -9.41
N HIS A 169 -12.17 25.28 -9.89
CA HIS A 169 -11.56 23.99 -10.21
C HIS A 169 -12.24 23.31 -11.40
N ILE A 170 -11.45 22.64 -12.22
CA ILE A 170 -11.92 21.63 -13.15
C ILE A 170 -11.72 20.29 -12.46
N ILE A 171 -12.82 19.57 -12.23
CA ILE A 171 -12.79 18.22 -11.69
C ILE A 171 -12.64 17.26 -12.86
N VAL A 172 -11.64 16.40 -12.77
CA VAL A 172 -11.32 15.43 -13.80
C VAL A 172 -11.27 14.03 -13.22
N ASN A 173 -11.58 13.06 -14.07
CA ASN A 173 -11.37 11.66 -13.79
C ASN A 173 -10.19 11.13 -14.60
N ILE A 174 -9.40 10.25 -14.02
CA ILE A 174 -8.36 9.51 -14.73
C ILE A 174 -8.85 8.08 -14.86
N LYS A 175 -8.66 7.48 -16.03
CA LYS A 175 -9.15 6.12 -16.28
C LYS A 175 -8.67 5.17 -15.19
N ASN A 176 -9.61 4.40 -14.63
CA ASN A 176 -9.41 3.47 -13.52
C ASN A 176 -9.12 4.10 -12.15
N SER A 177 -8.94 5.41 -12.02
CA SER A 177 -8.78 6.08 -10.72
C SER A 177 -10.09 6.05 -9.93
N PRO A 178 -10.08 5.53 -8.69
CA PRO A 178 -11.25 5.62 -7.82
C PRO A 178 -11.42 7.03 -7.22
N PHE A 179 -10.45 7.92 -7.39
CA PHE A 179 -10.44 9.26 -6.79
C PHE A 179 -10.56 10.37 -7.83
N PRO A 180 -11.41 11.38 -7.59
CA PRO A 180 -11.48 12.57 -8.43
C PRO A 180 -10.20 13.39 -8.26
N CYS A 181 -9.68 13.85 -9.39
CA CYS A 181 -8.53 14.75 -9.45
C CYS A 181 -9.01 16.16 -9.80
N SER A 182 -8.20 17.17 -9.50
CA SER A 182 -8.60 18.55 -9.78
C SER A 182 -7.48 19.36 -10.39
N ILE A 183 -7.85 20.22 -11.32
CA ILE A 183 -7.02 21.26 -11.90
C ILE A 183 -7.51 22.60 -11.35
N HIS A 184 -6.60 23.38 -10.75
CA HIS A 184 -6.97 24.66 -10.17
C HIS A 184 -7.06 25.74 -11.25
N ILE A 185 -8.22 26.39 -11.39
CA ILE A 185 -8.45 27.37 -12.46
C ILE A 185 -7.70 28.67 -12.21
N GLY A 186 -7.42 29.03 -10.95
CA GLY A 186 -6.57 30.20 -10.65
C GLY A 186 -5.10 30.03 -11.08
N GLN A 187 -4.67 28.83 -11.50
CA GLN A 187 -3.38 28.67 -12.20
C GLN A 187 -3.50 28.96 -13.71
N LEU A 188 -4.72 28.99 -14.25
CA LEU A 188 -5.02 29.13 -15.67
C LEU A 188 -5.55 30.53 -16.03
N ALA A 189 -6.32 31.14 -15.12
CA ALA A 189 -6.80 32.50 -15.23
C ALA A 189 -6.10 33.36 -14.18
N ASN A 190 -5.27 34.30 -14.62
CA ASN A 190 -4.70 35.35 -13.77
C ASN A 190 -5.76 36.37 -13.31
N ASP A 191 -7.07 36.09 -13.46
CA ASP A 191 -8.18 37.01 -13.26
C ASP A 191 -9.49 36.30 -12.87
N TYR A 192 -10.47 37.08 -12.40
CA TYR A 192 -11.81 36.64 -12.05
C TYR A 192 -12.60 36.20 -13.29
N ILE A 193 -13.20 35.01 -13.25
CA ILE A 193 -14.06 34.49 -14.32
C ILE A 193 -15.53 34.64 -13.92
N PRO A 194 -16.31 35.54 -14.56
CA PRO A 194 -17.72 35.78 -14.22
C PRO A 194 -18.60 34.57 -14.55
N ASN A 195 -18.32 33.91 -15.68
CA ASN A 195 -19.04 32.73 -16.16
C ASN A 195 -18.04 31.61 -16.51
N ILE A 196 -17.95 30.58 -15.67
CA ILE A 196 -17.00 29.48 -15.86
C ILE A 196 -17.26 28.65 -17.13
N PHE A 197 -18.48 28.71 -17.68
CA PHE A 197 -18.83 28.05 -18.94
C PHE A 197 -18.35 28.80 -20.18
N GLU A 198 -17.89 30.04 -20.01
CA GLU A 198 -17.23 30.85 -21.04
C GLU A 198 -15.71 30.84 -20.90
N PHE A 199 -15.17 30.13 -19.90
CA PHE A 199 -13.74 30.03 -19.71
C PHE A 199 -13.06 29.34 -20.89
N GLU A 200 -12.09 30.04 -21.48
CA GLU A 200 -11.21 29.54 -22.52
C GLU A 200 -9.80 29.38 -21.96
N TYR A 201 -9.21 28.20 -22.16
CA TYR A 201 -7.81 27.96 -21.88
C TYR A 201 -7.10 27.75 -23.21
N ASP A 202 -6.03 28.52 -23.48
CA ASP A 202 -5.36 28.59 -24.78
C ASP A 202 -6.33 28.81 -25.98
N GLY A 203 -7.39 29.61 -25.77
CA GLY A 203 -8.39 29.91 -26.79
C GLY A 203 -9.42 28.80 -27.06
N VAL A 204 -9.45 27.75 -26.23
CA VAL A 204 -10.39 26.63 -26.35
C VAL A 204 -11.34 26.58 -25.17
N LYS A 205 -12.64 26.52 -25.45
CA LYS A 205 -13.68 26.33 -24.42
C LYS A 205 -13.66 24.91 -23.89
N LEU A 206 -13.52 24.79 -22.57
CA LEU A 206 -13.52 23.50 -21.88
C LEU A 206 -14.95 23.03 -21.62
N HIS A 207 -15.24 21.74 -21.83
CA HIS A 207 -16.57 21.17 -21.61
C HIS A 207 -16.53 19.79 -20.93
N VAL A 208 -17.56 19.47 -20.15
CA VAL A 208 -17.69 18.16 -19.49
C VAL A 208 -17.68 17.04 -20.54
N GLY A 209 -16.93 15.98 -20.25
CA GLY A 209 -16.69 14.86 -21.17
C GLY A 209 -15.44 15.00 -22.03
N GLN A 210 -14.85 16.20 -22.12
CA GLN A 210 -13.62 16.44 -22.88
C GLN A 210 -12.42 15.73 -22.23
N THR A 211 -11.57 15.14 -23.07
CA THR A 211 -10.29 14.57 -22.64
C THR A 211 -9.19 15.63 -22.74
N LEU A 212 -8.43 15.79 -21.66
CA LEU A 212 -7.32 16.71 -21.52
C LEU A 212 -6.03 15.95 -21.20
N ARG A 213 -4.89 16.62 -21.39
CA ARG A 213 -3.58 16.17 -20.90
C ARG A 213 -3.15 17.09 -19.77
N ALA A 214 -2.74 16.50 -18.66
CA ALA A 214 -2.34 17.27 -17.49
C ALA A 214 -1.09 16.69 -16.81
N LEU A 215 -0.29 17.57 -16.23
CA LEU A 215 0.81 17.25 -15.32
C LEU A 215 0.27 16.89 -13.96
N ILE A 216 0.86 15.87 -13.35
CA ILE A 216 0.79 15.70 -11.91
C ILE A 216 1.68 16.75 -11.25
N ILE A 217 1.09 17.63 -10.44
CA ILE A 217 1.80 18.70 -9.73
C ILE A 217 1.82 18.49 -8.22
N GLY A 218 0.97 17.63 -7.67
CA GLY A 218 1.08 17.22 -6.27
C GLY A 218 -0.20 16.63 -5.68
N VAL A 219 -0.28 16.71 -4.35
CA VAL A 219 -1.42 16.24 -3.56
C VAL A 219 -1.84 17.36 -2.63
N ASP A 220 -3.14 17.63 -2.53
CA ASP A 220 -3.67 18.63 -1.60
C ASP A 220 -3.81 18.10 -0.16
N GLU A 221 -4.17 18.99 0.77
CA GLU A 221 -4.37 18.66 2.19
C GLU A 221 -5.41 17.55 2.44
N LYS A 222 -6.29 17.29 1.46
CA LYS A 222 -7.33 16.26 1.52
C LYS A 222 -6.91 14.97 0.83
N GLY A 223 -5.66 14.87 0.37
CA GLY A 223 -5.15 13.70 -0.33
C GLY A 223 -5.55 13.62 -1.81
N ARG A 224 -6.10 14.68 -2.40
CA ARG A 224 -6.53 14.69 -3.81
C ARG A 224 -5.35 15.03 -4.71
N VAL A 225 -5.21 14.31 -5.82
CA VAL A 225 -4.17 14.59 -6.82
C VAL A 225 -4.49 15.91 -7.52
N GLN A 226 -3.54 16.83 -7.44
CA GLN A 226 -3.56 18.11 -8.12
C GLN A 226 -2.87 18.00 -9.47
N LEU A 227 -3.51 18.57 -10.48
CA LEU A 227 -3.08 18.53 -11.85
C LEU A 227 -2.94 19.94 -12.44
N SER A 228 -2.03 20.11 -13.40
CA SER A 228 -1.90 21.33 -14.22
C SER A 228 -2.05 20.98 -15.69
N LEU A 229 -2.80 21.76 -16.47
CA LEU A 229 -2.97 21.49 -17.90
C LEU A 229 -1.66 21.65 -18.68
N ILE A 230 -1.47 20.84 -19.72
CA ILE A 230 -0.41 21.04 -20.73
C ILE A 230 -1.04 21.06 -22.11
N GLY A 231 -1.20 22.27 -22.63
CA GLY A 231 -1.86 22.50 -23.91
C GLY A 231 -3.31 22.02 -23.91
N VAL A 232 -4.10 22.58 -24.82
CA VAL A 232 -5.38 22.00 -25.21
C VAL A 232 -5.18 21.43 -26.61
N PRO A 233 -5.66 20.20 -26.91
CA PRO A 233 -5.70 19.73 -28.29
C PRO A 233 -6.49 20.67 -29.20
#